data_AF-A0AAU9Y0N1-F1
#
_entry.id   AF-A0AAU9Y0N1-F1
#
_cell.length_a   1.000
_cell.length_b   1.000
_cell.length_c   1.000
_cell.angle_alpha   90.00
_cell.angle_beta   90.00
_cell.angle_gamma   90.00
#
_symmetry.space_group_name_H-M   'P 1'
#
loop_
_entity.id
_entity.type
_entity.pdbx_description
1 polymer ?
#
loop_
_entity_poly.entity_id
_entity_poly.type
_entity_poly.pdbx_seq_one_letter_code
_entity_poly.pdbx_strand_id
1 'polypeptide(L)'
;MRSEYKDLGVEHRVDVWHLTKNSTEAKKKECKDLSPWIKSVTNHMRWSAMTCDGSPQLLKEKWVSILHHTADKHDWDSSVLYNCCAHDPISPRAHRKTKWLIVGSPAHEALKHDLDLRTKIIHTGALEVYQFTLQQIRAQAVLDSWE
;
A
#
# COMPACT_ATOMS: atom_id res chain seq x y z
N MET A 1 30.65 -12.69 0.21
CA MET A 1 30.65 -11.76 -0.94
C MET A 1 29.48 -10.78 -0.81
N ARG A 2 29.66 -9.69 -0.05
CA ARG A 2 28.62 -8.68 0.21
C ARG A 2 29.19 -7.25 0.03
N SER A 3 30.17 -7.09 -0.85
CA SER A 3 31.00 -5.88 -0.86
C SER A 3 31.43 -5.36 -2.24
N GLU A 4 30.83 -5.79 -3.35
CA GLU A 4 31.33 -5.41 -4.69
C GLU A 4 30.30 -4.78 -5.64
N TYR A 5 29.24 -4.14 -5.12
CA TYR A 5 28.26 -3.46 -5.98
C TYR A 5 27.91 -2.04 -5.50
N LYS A 6 28.92 -1.28 -5.05
CA LYS A 6 28.74 0.13 -4.70
C LYS A 6 29.16 1.12 -5.80
N ASP A 7 29.94 0.68 -6.78
CA ASP A 7 30.64 1.60 -7.70
C ASP A 7 30.13 1.61 -9.16
N LEU A 8 29.02 0.91 -9.46
CA LEU A 8 28.48 0.86 -10.84
C LEU A 8 27.25 1.73 -11.10
N GLY A 9 26.84 2.60 -10.16
CA GLY A 9 25.62 3.41 -10.33
C GLY A 9 24.37 2.55 -10.60
N VAL A 10 24.42 1.25 -10.26
CA VAL A 10 23.29 0.35 -10.37
C VAL A 10 22.39 0.66 -9.19
N GLU A 11 21.45 1.58 -9.42
CA GLU A 11 20.33 1.76 -8.52
C GLU A 11 19.67 0.40 -8.29
N HIS A 12 19.71 -0.05 -7.04
CA HIS A 12 19.00 -1.25 -6.64
C HIS A 12 17.51 -0.98 -6.86
N ARG A 13 16.99 -1.47 -7.99
CA ARG A 13 15.59 -1.39 -8.36
C ARG A 13 14.78 -2.13 -7.29
N VAL A 14 14.26 -1.40 -6.31
CA VAL A 14 13.37 -1.98 -5.32
C VAL A 14 12.03 -2.20 -6.01
N ASP A 15 11.82 -3.43 -6.44
CA ASP A 15 10.56 -3.85 -7.04
C ASP A 15 9.43 -3.66 -6.02
N VAL A 16 8.51 -2.73 -6.31
CA VAL A 16 7.35 -2.44 -5.44
C VAL A 16 6.47 -3.67 -5.29
N TRP A 17 6.52 -4.62 -6.24
CA TRP A 17 5.95 -5.94 -6.06
C TRP A 17 6.55 -6.64 -4.84
N HIS A 18 7.88 -6.65 -4.67
CA HIS A 18 8.54 -7.22 -3.49
C HIS A 18 8.21 -6.48 -2.19
N LEU A 19 8.01 -5.16 -2.25
CA LEU A 19 7.50 -4.42 -1.10
C LEU A 19 6.09 -4.89 -0.74
N THR A 20 5.17 -4.93 -1.70
CA THR A 20 3.75 -5.23 -1.47
C THR A 20 3.42 -6.71 -1.25
N LYS A 21 4.33 -7.62 -1.63
CA LYS A 21 4.11 -9.08 -1.59
C LYS A 21 4.02 -9.64 -0.18
N ASN A 22 4.56 -8.96 0.83
CA ASN A 22 4.57 -9.46 2.20
C ASN A 22 4.47 -8.29 3.19
N SER A 23 3.31 -8.05 3.79
CA SER A 23 3.28 -7.45 5.13
C SER A 23 3.81 -8.52 6.08
N THR A 24 5.12 -8.49 6.35
CA THR A 24 5.79 -9.48 7.22
C THR A 24 5.22 -9.46 8.63
N GLU A 25 4.72 -8.31 9.05
CA GLU A 25 4.10 -8.10 10.36
C GLU A 25 2.71 -8.76 10.46
N ALA A 26 1.94 -8.82 9.36
CA ALA A 26 0.65 -9.51 9.34
C ALA A 26 0.74 -11.03 9.53
N LYS A 27 1.95 -11.61 9.40
CA LYS A 27 2.21 -13.05 9.63
C LYS A 27 2.48 -13.38 11.11
N LYS A 28 2.60 -12.38 11.99
CA LYS A 28 2.77 -12.61 13.44
C LYS A 28 1.47 -13.17 14.02
N LYS A 29 1.58 -14.15 14.92
CA LYS A 29 0.45 -14.87 15.56
C LYS A 29 -0.52 -13.93 16.31
N GLU A 30 -0.04 -12.74 16.67
CA GLU A 30 -0.75 -11.67 17.39
C GLU A 30 -1.52 -10.73 16.46
N CYS A 31 -1.35 -10.85 15.14
CA CYS A 31 -1.99 -10.00 14.12
C CYS A 31 -3.10 -10.74 13.35
N LYS A 32 -3.80 -11.70 13.98
CA LYS A 32 -4.85 -12.50 13.33
C LYS A 32 -5.96 -11.65 12.72
N ASP A 33 -6.30 -10.53 13.37
CA ASP A 33 -7.33 -9.62 12.90
C ASP A 33 -6.92 -8.86 11.63
N LEU A 34 -5.62 -8.80 11.33
CA LEU A 34 -5.10 -8.24 10.07
C LEU A 34 -5.23 -9.23 8.90
N SER A 35 -5.32 -10.53 9.17
CA SER A 35 -5.35 -11.57 8.12
C SER A 35 -6.46 -11.38 7.07
N PRO A 36 -7.73 -11.08 7.45
CA PRO A 36 -8.79 -10.79 6.48
C PRO A 36 -8.51 -9.56 5.60
N TRP A 37 -7.69 -8.63 6.09
CA TRP A 37 -7.37 -7.36 5.43
C TRP A 37 -6.20 -7.45 4.47
N ILE A 38 -5.33 -8.47 4.57
CA ILE A 38 -4.11 -8.58 3.75
C ILE A 38 -4.41 -8.36 2.27
N LYS A 39 -5.43 -9.04 1.72
CA LYS A 39 -5.81 -8.88 0.30
C LYS A 39 -6.26 -7.45 -0.03
N SER A 40 -7.08 -6.85 0.84
CA SER A 40 -7.57 -5.47 0.65
C SER A 40 -6.42 -4.46 0.69
N VAL A 41 -5.53 -4.60 1.68
CA VAL A 41 -4.33 -3.77 1.83
C VAL A 41 -3.43 -3.90 0.60
N THR A 42 -3.09 -5.11 0.16
CA THR A 42 -2.25 -5.32 -1.04
C THR A 42 -2.88 -4.71 -2.29
N ASN A 43 -4.18 -4.92 -2.50
CA ASN A 43 -4.90 -4.34 -3.64
C ASN A 43 -4.91 -2.82 -3.59
N HIS A 44 -5.15 -2.24 -2.40
CA HIS A 44 -5.14 -0.80 -2.20
C HIS A 44 -3.76 -0.20 -2.45
N MET A 45 -2.68 -0.86 -2.01
CA MET A 45 -1.31 -0.42 -2.29
C MET A 45 -1.05 -0.34 -3.80
N ARG A 46 -1.46 -1.38 -4.53
CA ARG A 46 -1.31 -1.47 -5.98
C ARG A 46 -2.14 -0.40 -6.69
N TRP A 47 -3.39 -0.22 -6.29
CA TRP A 47 -4.28 0.80 -6.86
C TRP A 47 -3.76 2.21 -6.58
N SER A 48 -3.37 2.48 -5.33
CA SER A 48 -2.76 3.75 -4.93
C SER A 48 -1.56 4.05 -5.79
N ALA A 49 -0.80 3.00 -6.11
CA ALA A 49 0.34 3.13 -6.95
C ALA A 49 -0.02 3.50 -8.40
N MET A 50 -0.95 2.78 -9.00
CA MET A 50 -1.37 3.06 -10.37
C MET A 50 -2.02 4.44 -10.54
N THR A 51 -2.52 5.03 -9.45
CA THR A 51 -3.34 6.25 -9.47
C THR A 51 -2.71 7.44 -8.76
N CYS A 52 -1.44 7.39 -8.36
CA CYS A 52 -0.77 8.53 -7.74
C CYS A 52 -0.25 9.55 -8.78
N ASP A 53 -0.29 9.21 -10.07
CA ASP A 53 0.20 10.06 -11.17
C ASP A 53 1.63 10.61 -10.94
N GLY A 54 2.49 9.76 -10.36
CA GLY A 54 3.86 10.14 -10.01
C GLY A 54 4.00 11.03 -8.78
N SER A 55 2.91 11.47 -8.14
CA SER A 55 2.94 12.28 -6.92
C SER A 55 3.30 11.42 -5.69
N PRO A 56 4.47 11.64 -5.07
CA PRO A 56 4.88 10.92 -3.86
C PRO A 56 3.96 11.21 -2.68
N GLN A 57 3.47 12.46 -2.60
CA GLN A 57 2.55 12.89 -1.56
C GLN A 57 1.20 12.18 -1.70
N LEU A 58 0.62 12.15 -2.91
CA LEU A 58 -0.64 11.47 -3.15
C LEU A 58 -0.54 9.96 -2.87
N LEU A 59 0.58 9.34 -3.26
CA LEU A 59 0.84 7.93 -2.96
C LEU A 59 0.87 7.67 -1.44
N LYS A 60 1.59 8.50 -0.70
CA LYS A 60 1.68 8.43 0.76
C LYS A 60 0.32 8.58 1.43
N GLU A 61 -0.46 9.59 1.03
CA GLU A 61 -1.78 9.85 1.60
C GLU A 61 -2.76 8.70 1.30
N LYS A 62 -2.73 8.15 0.08
CA LYS A 62 -3.50 6.94 -0.24
C LYS A 62 -3.03 5.74 0.57
N TRP A 63 -1.74 5.54 0.79
CA TRP A 63 -1.27 4.44 1.64
C TRP A 63 -1.71 4.60 3.10
N VAL A 64 -1.72 5.81 3.65
CA VAL A 64 -2.23 6.08 5.00
C VAL A 64 -3.75 5.89 5.09
N SER A 65 -4.48 6.10 3.99
CA SER A 65 -5.93 5.96 3.95
C SER A 65 -6.41 4.54 4.28
N ILE A 66 -5.64 3.50 3.93
CA ILE A 66 -6.06 2.12 4.22
C ILE A 66 -6.09 1.84 5.73
N LEU A 67 -5.24 2.52 6.50
CA LEU A 67 -5.23 2.41 7.96
C LEU A 67 -6.56 2.93 8.53
N HIS A 68 -7.00 4.10 8.04
CA HIS A 68 -8.28 4.71 8.41
C HIS A 68 -9.45 3.81 8.01
N HIS A 69 -9.45 3.33 6.76
CA HIS A 69 -10.46 2.43 6.25
C HIS A 69 -10.57 1.15 7.09
N THR A 70 -9.45 0.50 7.43
CA THR A 70 -9.48 -0.72 8.26
C THR A 70 -10.04 -0.50 9.66
N ALA A 71 -10.02 0.75 10.16
CA ALA A 71 -10.58 1.18 11.43
C ALA A 71 -11.99 1.81 11.30
N ASP A 72 -12.67 1.58 10.17
CA ASP A 72 -14.01 2.11 9.85
C ASP A 72 -14.09 3.64 9.81
N LYS A 73 -12.96 4.32 9.55
CA LYS A 73 -12.90 5.76 9.32
C LYS A 73 -12.80 6.02 7.83
N HIS A 74 -13.85 6.59 7.25
CA HIS A 74 -13.96 6.79 5.79
C HIS A 74 -13.68 8.23 5.36
N ASP A 75 -13.54 9.15 6.32
CA ASP A 75 -13.12 10.54 6.16
C ASP A 75 -12.13 10.93 7.27
N TRP A 76 -11.23 11.87 6.97
CA TRP A 76 -10.25 12.42 7.91
C TRP A 76 -9.76 13.79 7.45
N ASP A 77 -9.15 14.56 8.35
CA ASP A 77 -8.64 15.92 8.12
C ASP A 77 -7.11 15.99 8.06
N SER A 78 -6.43 14.86 8.31
CA SER A 78 -4.97 14.79 8.44
C SER A 78 -4.21 14.80 7.10
N SER A 79 -4.90 14.85 5.96
CA SER A 79 -4.31 14.80 4.61
C SER A 79 -4.85 15.90 3.70
N VAL A 80 -4.09 16.24 2.66
CA VAL A 80 -4.35 17.42 1.80
C VAL A 80 -4.93 17.04 0.44
N LEU A 81 -4.45 15.95 -0.16
CA LEU A 81 -4.79 15.49 -1.52
C LEU A 81 -5.76 14.30 -1.53
N TYR A 82 -5.79 13.49 -0.47
CA TYR A 82 -6.66 12.32 -0.37
C TYR A 82 -7.14 12.10 1.06
N ASN A 83 -8.36 12.53 1.34
CA ASN A 83 -8.92 12.66 2.70
C ASN A 83 -10.23 11.90 2.92
N CYS A 84 -10.66 11.09 1.95
CA CYS A 84 -11.80 10.19 2.06
C CYS A 84 -11.59 8.91 1.23
N CYS A 85 -12.35 7.87 1.53
CA CYS A 85 -12.30 6.63 0.76
C CYS A 85 -12.96 6.80 -0.63
N ALA A 86 -12.31 6.28 -1.68
CA ALA A 86 -12.79 6.39 -3.07
C ALA A 86 -13.90 5.38 -3.45
N HIS A 87 -14.54 4.73 -2.48
CA HIS A 87 -15.61 3.77 -2.74
C HIS A 87 -16.97 4.34 -2.33
N ASP A 88 -18.03 3.83 -2.95
CA ASP A 88 -19.40 4.10 -2.53
C ASP A 88 -19.66 3.64 -1.08
N PRO A 89 -20.69 4.18 -0.40
CA PRO A 89 -21.04 3.75 0.95
C PRO A 89 -21.18 2.23 1.07
N ILE A 90 -20.53 1.67 2.08
CA ILE A 90 -20.55 0.23 2.32
C ILE A 90 -21.96 -0.16 2.77
N SER A 91 -22.56 -1.13 2.07
CA SER A 91 -23.90 -1.60 2.42
C SER A 91 -23.96 -2.06 3.88
N PRO A 92 -25.09 -1.87 4.60
CA PRO A 92 -25.22 -2.29 6.00
C PRO A 92 -24.92 -3.77 6.22
N ARG A 93 -25.19 -4.62 5.22
CA ARG A 93 -24.90 -6.06 5.27
C ARG A 93 -23.41 -6.35 5.19
N ALA A 94 -22.68 -5.64 4.34
CA ALA A 94 -21.24 -5.78 4.23
C ALA A 94 -20.55 -5.23 5.48
N HIS A 95 -20.97 -4.05 5.94
CA HIS A 95 -20.43 -3.40 7.14
C HIS A 95 -20.49 -4.32 8.38
N ARG A 96 -21.64 -4.93 8.66
CA ARG A 96 -21.80 -5.89 9.78
C ARG A 96 -20.94 -7.17 9.67
N LYS A 97 -20.54 -7.55 8.45
CA LYS A 97 -19.71 -8.73 8.21
C LYS A 97 -18.21 -8.40 8.25
N THR A 98 -17.86 -7.14 8.07
CA THR A 98 -16.48 -6.67 8.09
C THR A 98 -15.93 -6.75 9.51
N LYS A 99 -14.71 -7.29 9.65
CA LYS A 99 -13.98 -7.33 10.91
C LYS A 99 -13.08 -6.11 11.00
N TRP A 100 -13.66 -4.97 11.38
CA TRP A 100 -12.91 -3.73 11.56
C TRP A 100 -11.82 -3.88 12.63
N LEU A 101 -10.67 -3.27 12.39
CA LEU A 101 -9.58 -3.24 13.35
C LEU A 101 -9.88 -2.21 14.43
N ILE A 102 -9.56 -2.56 15.68
CA ILE A 102 -9.61 -1.62 16.79
C ILE A 102 -8.36 -0.74 16.71
N VAL A 103 -8.53 0.58 16.71
CA VAL A 103 -7.42 1.53 16.75
C VAL A 103 -6.53 1.25 17.97
N GLY A 104 -5.22 1.15 17.75
CA GLY A 104 -4.25 0.81 18.79
C GLY A 104 -4.15 -0.67 19.16
N SER A 105 -4.96 -1.55 18.54
CA SER A 105 -4.77 -3.00 18.66
C SER A 105 -3.43 -3.44 18.04
N PRO A 106 -2.88 -4.61 18.43
CA PRO A 106 -1.65 -5.13 17.83
C PRO A 106 -1.73 -5.22 16.29
N ALA A 107 -2.88 -5.60 15.75
CA ALA A 107 -3.11 -5.67 14.31
C ALA A 107 -3.09 -4.28 13.64
N HIS A 108 -3.69 -3.27 14.27
CA HIS A 108 -3.69 -1.89 13.78
C HIS A 108 -2.28 -1.28 13.80
N GLU A 109 -1.55 -1.44 14.91
CA GLU A 109 -0.19 -0.91 15.03
C GLU A 109 0.81 -1.63 14.12
N ALA A 110 0.63 -2.94 13.91
CA ALA A 110 1.41 -3.69 12.93
C ALA A 110 1.22 -3.15 11.51
N LEU A 111 -0.03 -2.87 11.11
CA LEU A 111 -0.32 -2.27 9.82
C LEU A 111 0.31 -0.87 9.72
N LYS A 112 0.12 -0.01 10.73
CA LYS A 112 0.70 1.33 10.77
C LYS A 112 2.22 1.31 10.62
N HIS A 113 2.90 0.44 11.37
CA HIS A 113 4.35 0.30 11.29
C HIS A 113 4.82 -0.15 9.89
N ASP A 114 4.11 -1.09 9.27
CA ASP A 114 4.39 -1.53 7.89
C ASP A 114 4.22 -0.36 6.90
N LEU A 115 3.18 0.46 7.05
CA LEU A 115 2.97 1.67 6.23
C LEU A 115 4.08 2.71 6.42
N ASP A 116 4.51 2.97 7.67
CA ASP A 116 5.57 3.92 7.97
C ASP A 116 6.91 3.50 7.36
N LEU A 117 7.23 2.21 7.37
CA LEU A 117 8.42 1.68 6.70
C LEU A 117 8.35 1.90 5.19
N ARG A 118 7.18 1.67 4.59
CA ARG A 118 6.99 1.81 3.15
C ARG A 118 7.05 3.27 2.71
N THR A 119 6.46 4.19 3.46
CA THR A 119 6.47 5.62 3.12
C THR A 119 7.87 6.23 3.24
N LYS A 120 8.74 5.70 4.11
CA LYS A 120 10.15 6.08 4.16
C LYS A 120 10.90 5.71 2.86
N ILE A 121 10.58 4.57 2.25
CA ILE A 121 11.19 4.11 1.00
C ILE A 121 10.81 5.00 -0.20
N ILE A 122 9.57 5.52 -0.21
CA ILE A 122 9.10 6.49 -1.21
C ILE A 122 10.02 7.73 -1.22
N HIS A 123 10.41 8.25 -0.06
CA HIS A 123 11.20 9.48 0.04
C HIS A 123 12.69 9.32 -0.31
N THR A 124 13.22 8.10 -0.39
CA THR A 124 14.66 7.85 -0.65
C THR A 124 15.02 7.69 -2.14
N GLY A 125 14.21 8.20 -3.07
CA GLY A 125 14.53 8.21 -4.51
C GLY A 125 14.11 6.97 -5.32
N ALA A 126 13.55 5.93 -4.68
CA ALA A 126 13.08 4.71 -5.36
C ALA A 126 11.80 4.88 -6.21
N LEU A 127 11.32 6.11 -6.38
CA LEU A 127 10.09 6.46 -7.11
C LEU A 127 10.28 6.52 -8.63
N GLU A 128 11.50 6.80 -9.10
CA GLU A 128 11.81 6.80 -10.54
C GLU A 128 11.78 5.37 -11.12
N VAL A 129 12.25 4.38 -10.34
CA VAL A 129 12.10 2.94 -10.63
C VAL A 129 10.63 2.53 -10.75
N TYR A 130 9.76 3.19 -10.01
CA TYR A 130 8.35 2.88 -9.93
C TYR A 130 7.55 3.33 -11.17
N GLN A 131 7.84 4.50 -11.74
CA GLN A 131 7.25 4.93 -13.02
C GLN A 131 7.63 3.96 -14.15
N PHE A 132 8.89 3.50 -14.18
CA PHE A 132 9.38 2.52 -15.16
C PHE A 132 8.68 1.16 -15.04
N THR A 133 8.45 0.68 -13.80
CA THR A 133 7.84 -0.64 -13.57
C THR A 133 6.33 -0.64 -13.86
N LEU A 134 5.63 0.47 -13.57
CA LEU A 134 4.21 0.64 -13.90
C LEU A 134 3.96 0.80 -15.40
N GLN A 135 4.88 1.42 -16.13
CA GLN A 135 4.79 1.54 -17.60
C GLN A 135 4.84 0.16 -18.27
N GLN A 136 5.65 -0.77 -17.74
CA GLN A 136 5.72 -2.16 -18.19
C GLN A 136 4.46 -2.97 -17.84
N ILE A 137 3.87 -2.76 -16.66
CA ILE A 137 2.60 -3.41 -16.27
C ILE A 137 1.42 -2.88 -17.09
N ARG A 138 1.41 -1.58 -17.45
CA ARG A 138 0.43 -0.99 -18.37
C ARG A 138 0.51 -1.61 -19.76
N ALA A 139 1.72 -1.92 -20.26
CA ALA A 139 1.90 -2.60 -21.54
C ALA A 139 1.36 -4.04 -21.49
N GLN A 140 1.55 -4.77 -20.39
CA GLN A 140 1.05 -6.14 -20.25
C GLN A 140 -0.48 -6.19 -20.06
N ALA A 141 -1.07 -5.31 -19.25
CA ALA A 141 -2.51 -5.30 -19.00
C ALA A 141 -3.37 -4.83 -20.20
N VAL A 142 -2.78 -4.10 -21.16
CA VAL A 142 -3.42 -3.76 -22.44
C VAL A 142 -3.31 -4.90 -23.45
N LEU A 143 -2.26 -5.73 -23.39
CA LEU A 143 -2.13 -6.94 -24.21
C LEU A 143 -3.04 -8.06 -23.71
N ASP A 144 -3.16 -8.22 -22.39
CA ASP A 144 -4.01 -9.24 -21.75
C ASP A 144 -5.51 -8.87 -21.76
N SER A 145 -5.89 -7.69 -22.27
CA SER A 145 -7.30 -7.30 -22.47
C SER A 145 -7.82 -7.59 -23.88
N TRP A 146 -7.07 -8.36 -24.68
CA TRP A 146 -7.44 -8.83 -26.02
C TRP A 146 -7.43 -10.36 -26.16
N GLU A 147 -7.53 -11.12 -25.05
CA GLU A 147 -7.98 -12.53 -25.01
C GLU A 147 -8.77 -12.83 -23.73
#